data_AF-A0A9P0AS46-F1
#
_entry.id   AF-A0A9P0AS46-F1
#
_cell.length_a   1.000
_cell.length_b   1.000
_cell.length_c   1.000
_cell.angle_alpha   90.00
_cell.angle_beta   90.00
_cell.angle_gamma   90.00
#
_symmetry.space_group_name_H-M   'P 1'
#
loop_
_entity.id
_entity.type
_entity.pdbx_description
1 polymer ?
#
loop_
_entity_poly.entity_id
_entity_poly.type
_entity_poly.pdbx_seq_one_letter_code
_entity_poly.pdbx_strand_id
1 'polypeptide(L)'
;MGTGFQKIENMFAQINVKLQAMDDKLEYLVTENERRKEENKEMKKQILNQEFRIAALERETKRKNIIIREVEDKKKTTNVSTQIVQKLGVTIKKEVDIDEAKRIGKYRADG
;
A
#
# COMPACT_ATOMS: atom_id res chain seq x y z
N MET A 1 50.39 12.12 -50.20
CA MET A 1 49.39 11.15 -49.70
C MET A 1 49.41 11.11 -48.16
N GLY A 2 48.94 12.17 -47.47
CA GLY A 2 49.10 12.26 -46.00
C GLY A 2 47.87 12.71 -45.21
N THR A 3 46.81 13.22 -45.86
CA THR A 3 45.68 13.85 -45.15
C THR A 3 44.45 12.94 -45.01
N GLY A 4 44.31 11.92 -45.87
CA GLY A 4 43.18 10.98 -45.81
C GLY A 4 43.35 9.94 -44.70
N PHE A 5 44.54 9.37 -44.58
CA PHE A 5 44.86 8.35 -43.57
C PHE A 5 44.74 8.92 -42.14
N GLN A 6 45.24 10.14 -41.92
CA GLN A 6 45.17 10.83 -40.63
C GLN A 6 43.73 11.19 -40.21
N LYS A 7 42.84 11.48 -41.18
CA LYS A 7 41.41 11.68 -40.91
C LYS A 7 40.74 10.37 -40.49
N ILE A 8 41.08 9.26 -41.13
CA ILE A 8 40.56 7.93 -40.80
C ILE A 8 41.01 7.53 -39.38
N GLU A 9 42.28 7.72 -39.03
CA GLU A 9 42.78 7.46 -37.67
C GLU A 9 42.06 8.30 -36.60
N ASN A 10 41.85 9.59 -36.87
CA ASN A 10 41.10 10.46 -35.96
C ASN A 10 39.64 10.03 -35.80
N MET A 11 39.00 9.54 -36.86
CA MET A 11 37.63 9.01 -36.78
C MET A 11 37.58 7.74 -35.91
N PHE A 12 38.53 6.81 -36.08
CA PHE A 12 38.60 5.61 -35.25
C PHE A 12 38.90 5.93 -33.79
N ALA A 13 39.76 6.90 -33.51
CA ALA A 13 40.02 7.37 -32.15
C ALA A 13 38.75 7.93 -31.49
N GLN A 14 37.97 8.74 -32.22
CA GLN A 14 36.69 9.27 -31.73
C GLN A 14 35.63 8.18 -31.52
N ILE A 15 35.57 7.18 -32.40
CA ILE A 15 34.69 6.03 -32.24
C ILE A 15 35.06 5.26 -30.97
N ASN A 16 36.34 5.00 -30.75
CA ASN A 16 36.79 4.26 -29.57
C ASN A 16 36.46 4.99 -28.26
N VAL A 17 36.70 6.31 -28.20
CA VAL A 17 36.32 7.15 -27.06
C VAL A 17 34.82 7.11 -26.80
N LYS A 18 34.00 7.15 -27.86
CA LYS A 18 32.54 7.06 -27.71
C LYS A 18 32.08 5.69 -27.24
N LEU A 19 32.71 4.61 -27.71
CA LEU A 19 32.40 3.25 -27.27
C LEU A 19 32.73 3.06 -25.79
N GLN A 20 33.92 3.49 -25.36
CA GLN A 20 34.30 3.46 -23.93
C GLN A 20 33.31 4.24 -23.06
N ALA A 21 32.94 5.46 -23.47
CA ALA A 21 31.96 6.25 -22.73
C ALA A 21 30.55 5.64 -22.72
N MET A 22 30.21 4.76 -23.68
CA MET A 22 28.98 3.99 -23.67
C MET A 22 29.07 2.80 -22.72
N ASP A 23 30.19 2.09 -22.71
CA ASP A 23 30.44 0.96 -21.81
C ASP A 23 30.37 1.41 -20.34
N ASP A 24 31.04 2.52 -19.99
CA ASP A 24 30.99 3.09 -18.62
C ASP A 24 29.55 3.44 -18.19
N LYS A 25 28.75 3.98 -19.12
CA LYS A 25 27.34 4.31 -18.84
C LYS A 25 26.49 3.07 -18.68
N LEU A 26 26.74 2.03 -19.47
CA LEU A 26 26.02 0.77 -19.37
C LEU A 26 26.35 0.08 -18.05
N GLU A 27 27.62 0.06 -17.64
CA GLU A 27 28.04 -0.49 -16.35
C GLU A 27 27.37 0.25 -15.19
N TYR A 28 27.38 1.58 -15.22
CA TYR A 28 26.66 2.38 -14.22
C TYR A 28 25.16 2.06 -14.16
N LEU A 29 24.50 1.96 -15.32
CA LEU A 29 23.07 1.64 -15.38
C LEU A 29 22.77 0.22 -14.89
N VAL A 30 23.67 -0.74 -15.10
CA VAL A 30 23.55 -2.10 -14.57
C VAL A 30 23.62 -2.06 -13.05
N THR A 31 24.66 -1.44 -12.48
CA THR A 31 24.82 -1.33 -11.02
C THR A 31 23.64 -0.60 -10.37
N GLU A 32 23.16 0.49 -10.96
CA GLU A 32 22.01 1.23 -10.45
C GLU A 32 20.70 0.44 -10.54
N ASN A 33 20.52 -0.37 -11.59
CA ASN A 33 19.37 -1.27 -11.69
C ASN A 33 19.39 -2.37 -10.64
N GLU A 34 20.55 -2.97 -10.38
CA GLU A 34 20.69 -3.98 -9.32
C GLU A 34 20.40 -3.39 -7.95
N ARG A 35 20.92 -2.19 -7.67
CA ARG A 35 20.63 -1.44 -6.44
C ARG A 35 19.13 -1.19 -6.27
N ARG A 36 18.47 -0.65 -7.29
CA ARG A 36 17.01 -0.40 -7.27
C ARG A 36 16.18 -1.66 -7.15
N LYS A 37 16.65 -2.79 -7.71
CA LYS A 37 15.97 -4.08 -7.58
C LYS A 37 15.97 -4.56 -6.12
N GLU A 38 17.09 -4.39 -5.42
CA GLU A 38 17.17 -4.76 -4.00
C GLU A 38 16.34 -3.80 -3.12
N GLU A 39 16.36 -2.49 -3.39
CA GLU A 39 15.48 -1.52 -2.73
C GLU A 39 13.99 -1.88 -2.91
N ASN A 40 13.60 -2.23 -4.13
CA ASN A 40 12.23 -2.66 -4.43
C ASN A 40 11.83 -3.94 -3.69
N LYS A 41 12.77 -4.86 -3.50
CA LYS A 41 12.52 -6.11 -2.77
C LYS A 41 12.27 -5.83 -1.29
N GLU A 42 13.08 -4.95 -0.68
CA GLU A 42 12.90 -4.57 0.72
C GLU A 42 11.62 -3.76 0.92
N MET A 43 11.30 -2.83 0.02
CA MET A 43 10.02 -2.11 0.05
C MET A 43 8.83 -3.05 -0.04
N LYS A 44 8.85 -4.04 -0.95
CA LYS A 44 7.77 -5.05 -1.04
C LYS A 44 7.60 -5.82 0.27
N LYS A 45 8.69 -6.19 0.93
CA LYS A 45 8.65 -6.88 2.22
C LYS A 45 8.02 -6.00 3.31
N GLN A 46 8.36 -4.71 3.33
CA GLN A 46 7.76 -3.75 4.27
C GLN A 46 6.26 -3.57 4.02
N ILE A 47 5.83 -3.47 2.76
CA ILE A 47 4.41 -3.37 2.39
C ILE A 47 3.64 -4.59 2.86
N LEU A 48 4.12 -5.80 2.57
CA LEU A 48 3.46 -7.05 3.01
C LEU A 48 3.32 -7.12 4.54
N ASN A 49 4.35 -6.68 5.27
CA ASN A 49 4.28 -6.61 6.73
C ASN A 49 3.25 -5.58 7.22
N GLN A 50 3.14 -4.42 6.54
CA GLN A 50 2.13 -3.43 6.86
C GLN A 50 0.72 -3.93 6.58
N GLU A 51 0.49 -4.61 5.44
CA GLU A 51 -0.80 -5.22 5.12
C GLU A 51 -1.23 -6.25 6.17
N PHE A 52 -0.30 -7.09 6.63
CA PHE A 52 -0.57 -8.04 7.71
C PHE A 52 -0.95 -7.33 9.01
N ARG A 53 -0.23 -6.26 9.38
CA ARG A 53 -0.53 -5.45 10.57
C ARG A 53 -1.89 -4.78 10.46
N ILE A 54 -2.22 -4.21 9.30
CA ILE A 54 -3.54 -3.59 9.05
C ILE A 54 -4.63 -4.65 9.17
N ALA A 55 -4.48 -5.81 8.52
CA ALA A 55 -5.46 -6.89 8.61
C ALA A 55 -5.65 -7.39 10.05
N ALA A 56 -4.58 -7.47 10.84
CA ALA A 56 -4.65 -7.82 12.27
C ALA A 56 -5.42 -6.76 13.07
N LEU A 57 -5.11 -5.48 12.88
CA LEU A 57 -5.80 -4.37 13.54
C LEU A 57 -7.28 -4.28 13.13
N GLU A 58 -7.60 -4.51 11.85
CA GLU A 58 -8.98 -4.57 11.37
C GLU A 58 -9.76 -5.72 12.00
N ARG A 59 -9.15 -6.90 12.14
CA ARG A 59 -9.77 -8.04 12.84
C ARG A 59 -10.01 -7.73 14.30
N GLU A 60 -9.04 -7.12 14.98
CA GLU A 60 -9.19 -6.75 16.39
C GLU A 60 -10.31 -5.70 16.57
N THR A 61 -10.35 -4.70 15.69
CA THR A 61 -11.41 -3.68 15.67
C THR A 61 -12.78 -4.32 15.40
N LYS A 62 -12.89 -5.22 14.41
CA LYS A 62 -14.13 -5.95 14.11
C LYS A 62 -14.57 -6.86 15.26
N ARG A 63 -13.66 -7.43 16.07
CA ARG A 63 -14.03 -8.23 17.25
C ARG A 63 -14.66 -7.38 18.35
N LYS A 64 -14.24 -6.13 18.50
CA LYS A 64 -14.79 -5.19 19.49
C LYS A 64 -16.06 -4.50 18.99
N ASN A 65 -16.34 -4.55 17.69
CA ASN A 65 -17.47 -3.87 17.07
C ASN A 65 -18.63 -4.85 16.76
N ILE A 66 -19.85 -4.44 17.09
CA ILE A 66 -21.07 -5.14 16.66
C ILE A 66 -21.73 -4.33 15.54
N ILE A 67 -21.98 -4.97 14.40
CA ILE A 67 -22.69 -4.35 13.26
C ILE A 67 -24.12 -4.87 13.23
N ILE A 68 -25.09 -3.96 13.38
CA ILE A 68 -26.52 -4.26 13.28
C ILE A 68 -27.04 -3.66 11.97
N ARG A 69 -27.56 -4.53 11.08
CA ARG A 69 -28.11 -4.14 9.78
C ARG A 69 -29.63 -3.98 9.87
N GLU A 70 -30.20 -3.30 8.87
CA GLU A 70 -31.67 -3.16 8.69
C GLU A 70 -32.41 -2.47 9.86
N VAL A 71 -31.72 -1.58 10.58
CA VAL A 71 -32.32 -0.80 11.65
C VAL A 71 -33.10 0.40 11.10
N GLU A 72 -34.39 0.48 11.39
CA GLU A 72 -35.25 1.62 11.03
C GLU A 72 -34.66 2.96 11.50
N ASP A 73 -34.72 3.97 10.64
CA ASP A 73 -34.12 5.31 10.84
C ASP A 73 -34.75 6.15 11.97
N LYS A 74 -35.82 5.67 12.61
CA LYS A 74 -36.68 6.49 13.47
C LYS A 74 -36.21 6.62 14.93
N LYS A 75 -35.16 5.91 15.37
CA LYS A 75 -34.77 5.85 16.79
C LYS A 75 -33.29 6.13 17.02
N LYS A 76 -32.95 6.64 18.22
CA LYS A 76 -31.55 6.81 18.66
C LYS A 76 -30.81 5.47 18.57
N THR A 77 -29.77 5.42 17.74
CA THR A 77 -29.00 4.21 17.38
C THR A 77 -28.55 3.41 18.60
N THR A 78 -28.09 4.09 19.65
CA THR A 78 -27.64 3.43 20.88
C THR A 78 -28.76 2.71 21.63
N ASN A 79 -29.98 3.26 21.66
CA ASN A 79 -31.08 2.60 22.38
C ASN A 79 -31.54 1.34 21.65
N VAL A 80 -31.52 1.38 20.31
CA VAL A 80 -31.90 0.23 19.49
C VAL A 80 -30.85 -0.87 19.58
N SER A 81 -29.56 -0.52 19.53
CA SER A 81 -28.50 -1.51 19.70
C SER A 81 -28.54 -2.15 21.07
N THR A 82 -28.75 -1.37 22.14
CA THR A 82 -28.93 -1.91 23.50
C THR A 82 -30.10 -2.91 23.58
N GLN A 83 -31.27 -2.54 23.02
CA GLN A 83 -32.45 -3.41 23.04
C GLN A 83 -32.23 -4.72 22.28
N ILE A 84 -31.56 -4.68 21.12
CA ILE A 84 -31.29 -5.88 20.32
C ILE A 84 -30.35 -6.82 21.07
N VAL A 85 -29.25 -6.29 21.63
CA VAL A 85 -28.26 -7.09 22.36
C VAL A 85 -28.86 -7.69 23.64
N GLN A 86 -29.69 -6.94 24.36
CA GLN A 86 -30.45 -7.45 25.52
C GLN A 86 -31.45 -8.55 25.14
N LYS A 87 -32.14 -8.43 24.00
CA LYS A 87 -33.04 -9.49 23.48
C LYS A 87 -32.30 -10.78 23.12
N LEU A 88 -31.02 -10.69 22.76
CA LEU A 88 -30.16 -11.85 22.52
C LEU A 88 -29.61 -12.47 23.82
N GLY A 89 -30.02 -11.98 24.99
CA GLY A 89 -29.63 -12.51 26.31
C GLY A 89 -28.34 -11.91 26.87
N VAL A 90 -27.77 -10.88 26.24
CA VAL A 90 -26.55 -10.23 26.73
C VAL A 90 -26.94 -9.02 27.59
N THR A 91 -26.60 -9.08 28.87
CA THR A 91 -26.86 -7.96 29.80
C THR A 91 -25.82 -6.86 29.55
N ILE A 92 -26.27 -5.72 29.02
CA ILE A 92 -25.42 -4.55 28.79
C ILE A 92 -26.05 -3.29 29.37
N LYS A 93 -25.21 -2.40 29.90
CA LYS A 93 -25.52 -1.05 30.36
C LYS A 93 -24.94 -0.04 29.38
N LYS A 94 -25.83 0.73 28.77
CA LYS A 94 -25.49 1.68 27.71
C LYS A 94 -24.37 2.67 28.09
N GLU A 95 -24.34 3.17 29.32
CA GLU A 95 -23.35 4.19 29.73
C GLU A 95 -21.95 3.63 29.98
N VAL A 96 -21.80 2.32 30.10
CA VAL A 96 -20.55 1.67 30.52
C VAL A 96 -20.00 0.74 29.44
N ASP A 97 -20.89 0.01 28.76
CA ASP A 97 -20.51 -1.08 27.86
C ASP A 97 -20.50 -0.66 26.38
N ILE A 98 -20.99 0.55 26.05
CA ILE A 98 -21.00 1.07 24.67
C ILE A 98 -20.13 2.32 24.60
N ASP A 99 -18.97 2.18 23.97
CA ASP A 99 -18.03 3.28 23.75
C ASP A 99 -18.53 4.26 22.67
N GLU A 100 -18.83 3.75 21.48
CA GLU A 100 -19.43 4.55 20.39
C GLU A 100 -20.53 3.77 19.67
N ALA A 101 -21.63 4.45 19.34
CA ALA A 101 -22.70 3.92 18.49
C ALA A 101 -22.99 4.89 17.35
N LYS A 102 -22.43 4.59 16.17
CA LYS A 102 -22.54 5.42 14.98
C LYS A 102 -23.25 4.69 13.85
N ARG A 103 -24.04 5.44 13.07
CA ARG A 103 -24.61 4.92 11.83
C ARG A 103 -23.55 4.97 10.73
N ILE A 104 -23.23 3.80 10.18
CA ILE A 104 -22.33 3.69 9.04
C ILE A 104 -23.22 3.71 7.80
N GLY A 105 -22.97 4.65 6.87
CA GLY A 105 -23.74 4.75 5.62
C GLY A 105 -23.69 3.45 4.81
N LYS A 106 -24.64 3.26 3.87
CA LYS A 106 -24.61 2.10 2.96
C LYS A 106 -23.24 2.06 2.27
N TYR A 107 -22.49 0.98 2.50
CA TYR A 107 -21.31 0.67 1.71
C TYR A 107 -21.78 0.53 0.26
N ARG A 108 -21.42 1.46 -0.62
CA ARG A 108 -21.58 1.25 -2.06
C ARG A 108 -20.53 0.22 -2.44
N ALA A 109 -20.96 -1.00 -2.66
CA ALA A 109 -20.13 -2.05 -3.24
C ALA A 109 -20.08 -1.84 -4.76
N ASP A 110 -19.59 -0.66 -5.17
CA ASP A 110 -19.43 -0.30 -6.58
C ASP A 110 -17.93 0.03 -6.74
N GLY A 111 -17.13 -1.01 -6.98
CA GLY A 111 -15.68 -0.97 -7.16
C GLY A 111 -15.16 -2.33 -7.58
#